data_AF-A0A931VQ82-F1
#
_entry.id   AF-A0A931VQ82-F1
#
_cell.length_a   1.000
_cell.length_b   1.000
_cell.length_c   1.000
_cell.angle_alpha   90.00
_cell.angle_beta   90.00
_cell.angle_gamma   90.00
#
_symmetry.space_group_name_H-M   'P 1'
#
loop_
_entity.id
_entity.type
_entity.pdbx_description
1 polymer ?
#
loop_
_entity_poly.entity_id
_entity_poly.type
_entity_poly.pdbx_seq_one_letter_code
_entity_poly.pdbx_strand_id
1 'polypeptide(L)'
;GPRFSPDVRGRVWEGATVTNVALQLAFHMGFQQVMLIGVDHNFASKGEANETVVSTGDDPNHFSADYFGKGFRWQLPDLDTSEIGYTLARDAYRKAGREVLDATVGGRLTIFPKVDYNSLFR
;
A
#
# COMPACT_ATOMS: atom_id res chain seq x y z
N GLY A 1 -12.81 -6.86 -11.58
CA GLY A 1 -12.37 -5.48 -11.86
C GLY A 1 -12.23 -4.73 -10.55
N PRO A 2 -11.75 -3.47 -10.60
CA PRO A 2 -11.49 -2.64 -9.42
C PRO A 2 -12.72 -2.50 -8.51
N ARG A 3 -12.59 -2.90 -7.24
CA ARG A 3 -13.66 -2.81 -6.23
C ARG A 3 -13.09 -2.94 -4.82
N PHE A 4 -13.63 -2.19 -3.87
CA PHE A 4 -13.43 -2.44 -2.45
C PHE A 4 -14.45 -3.46 -1.93
N SER A 5 -14.01 -4.52 -1.27
CA SER A 5 -14.90 -5.49 -0.63
C SER A 5 -15.06 -5.20 0.87
N PRO A 6 -16.28 -4.85 1.35
CA PRO A 6 -16.55 -4.75 2.78
C PRO A 6 -16.68 -6.14 3.46
N ASP A 7 -16.83 -7.20 2.66
CA ASP A 7 -16.94 -8.59 3.13
C ASP A 7 -15.91 -9.49 2.44
N VAL A 8 -14.86 -9.82 3.17
CA VAL A 8 -13.72 -10.62 2.67
C VAL A 8 -14.01 -12.11 2.58
N ARG A 9 -15.19 -12.58 3.01
CA ARG A 9 -15.65 -13.96 2.76
C ARG A 9 -15.92 -14.20 1.27
N GLY A 10 -16.17 -13.13 0.52
CA GLY A 10 -16.30 -13.14 -0.92
C GLY A 10 -14.96 -12.91 -1.64
N ARG A 11 -15.02 -12.34 -2.84
CA ARG A 11 -13.82 -11.96 -3.58
C ARG A 11 -13.28 -10.63 -3.07
N VAL A 12 -11.98 -10.60 -2.80
CA VAL A 12 -11.22 -9.37 -2.56
C VAL A 12 -10.48 -8.97 -3.83
N TRP A 13 -10.22 -7.68 -3.99
CA TRP A 13 -9.36 -7.18 -5.05
C TRP A 13 -8.13 -6.54 -4.44
N GLU A 14 -6.95 -7.03 -4.82
CA GLU A 14 -5.69 -6.61 -4.22
C GLU A 14 -5.31 -5.20 -4.61
N GLY A 15 -5.65 -4.76 -5.83
CA GLY A 15 -5.27 -3.43 -6.31
C GLY A 15 -3.75 -3.26 -6.32
N ALA A 16 -3.00 -4.27 -6.79
CA ALA A 16 -1.54 -4.27 -6.89
C ALA A 16 -0.75 -4.03 -5.59
N THR A 17 -1.39 -4.11 -4.43
CA THR A 17 -0.71 -3.99 -3.14
C THR A 17 -1.39 -4.80 -2.05
N VAL A 18 -0.59 -5.52 -1.25
CA VAL A 18 -1.08 -6.26 -0.08
C VAL A 18 -1.73 -5.35 0.97
N THR A 19 -1.32 -4.08 1.04
CA THR A 19 -1.89 -3.10 1.97
C THR A 19 -3.37 -2.87 1.71
N ASN A 20 -3.81 -2.87 0.45
CA ASN A 20 -5.23 -2.69 0.11
C ASN A 20 -6.07 -3.94 0.44
N VAL A 21 -5.47 -5.14 0.41
CA VAL A 21 -6.11 -6.35 0.98
C VAL A 21 -6.25 -6.21 2.50
N ALA A 22 -5.19 -5.76 3.19
CA ALA A 22 -5.22 -5.54 4.64
C ALA A 22 -6.28 -4.50 5.05
N LEU A 23 -6.46 -3.43 4.27
CA LEU A 23 -7.52 -2.45 4.51
C LEU A 23 -8.94 -3.04 4.38
N GLN A 24 -9.16 -3.94 3.42
CA GLN A 24 -10.44 -4.66 3.28
C GLN A 24 -10.68 -5.62 4.45
N LEU A 25 -9.64 -6.32 4.91
CA LEU A 25 -9.69 -7.18 6.10
C LEU A 25 -10.05 -6.38 7.35
N ALA A 26 -9.34 -5.28 7.61
CA ALA A 26 -9.62 -4.41 8.75
C ALA A 26 -11.05 -3.84 8.70
N PHE A 27 -11.54 -3.48 7.51
CA PHE A 27 -12.91 -3.01 7.36
C PHE A 27 -13.93 -4.11 7.72
N HIS A 28 -13.73 -5.32 7.19
CA HIS A 28 -14.58 -6.47 7.48
C HIS A 28 -14.60 -6.81 8.97
N MET A 29 -13.45 -6.71 9.64
CA MET A 29 -13.30 -6.94 11.07
C MET A 29 -13.91 -5.83 11.95
N GLY A 30 -14.38 -4.72 11.35
CA GLY A 30 -15.10 -3.67 12.07
C GLY A 30 -14.23 -2.56 12.64
N PHE A 31 -12.96 -2.46 12.25
CA PHE A 31 -12.09 -1.36 12.67
C PHE A 31 -12.65 -0.01 12.17
N GLN A 32 -12.71 0.97 13.07
CA GLN A 32 -13.24 2.32 12.78
C GLN A 32 -12.16 3.29 12.32
N GLN A 33 -10.93 3.11 12.78
CA GLN A 33 -9.78 3.90 12.38
C GLN A 33 -8.60 2.95 12.13
N VAL A 34 -7.89 3.14 11.02
CA VAL A 34 -6.71 2.35 10.65
C VAL A 34 -5.55 3.32 10.39
N MET A 35 -4.40 3.04 10.98
CA MET A 35 -3.17 3.82 10.80
C MET A 35 -2.21 3.05 9.90
N LEU A 36 -1.79 3.66 8.79
CA LEU A 36 -0.73 3.14 7.93
C LEU A 36 0.62 3.62 8.44
N ILE A 37 1.59 2.70 8.47
CA ILE A 37 2.99 2.98 8.81
C ILE A 37 3.85 2.17 7.83
N GLY A 38 4.90 2.78 7.29
CA GLY A 38 5.83 2.12 6.36
C GLY A 38 5.33 2.02 4.92
N VAL A 39 4.40 2.88 4.51
CA VAL A 39 3.91 2.95 3.12
C VAL A 39 4.65 4.06 2.36
N ASP A 40 5.89 3.77 1.97
CA ASP A 40 6.78 4.78 1.38
C ASP A 40 6.30 5.27 0.02
N HIS A 41 5.70 4.39 -0.79
CA HIS A 41 5.17 4.69 -2.13
C HIS A 41 6.18 5.44 -3.02
N ASN A 42 7.44 5.03 -2.93
CA ASN A 42 8.56 5.70 -3.60
C ASN A 42 9.59 4.68 -4.07
N PHE A 43 9.79 4.61 -5.39
CA PHE A 43 10.74 3.68 -6.01
C PHE A 43 11.64 4.44 -6.99
N ALA A 44 12.94 4.17 -6.90
CA ALA A 44 13.96 4.68 -7.81
C ALA A 44 13.92 3.94 -9.16
N SER A 45 13.64 2.63 -9.15
CA SER A 45 13.46 1.84 -10.36
C SER A 45 12.21 2.28 -11.14
N LYS A 46 12.34 2.39 -12.46
CA LYS A 46 11.28 2.79 -13.40
C LYS A 46 11.14 1.73 -14.49
N GLY A 47 9.92 1.58 -15.00
CA GLY A 47 9.58 0.62 -16.06
C GLY A 47 8.08 0.42 -16.09
N GLU A 48 7.62 -0.57 -16.87
CA GLU A 48 6.20 -0.86 -16.99
C GLU A 48 5.67 -1.52 -15.72
N ALA A 49 4.41 -1.25 -15.40
CA ALA A 49 3.73 -1.83 -14.25
C ALA A 49 3.78 -3.37 -14.30
N ASN A 50 4.19 -4.00 -13.19
CA ASN A 50 4.34 -5.46 -13.05
C ASN A 50 5.37 -6.12 -13.99
N GLU A 51 6.19 -5.33 -14.68
CA GLU A 51 7.28 -5.85 -15.51
C GLU A 51 8.23 -6.68 -14.64
N THR A 52 8.53 -7.90 -15.10
CA THR A 52 9.50 -8.76 -14.42
C THR A 52 10.91 -8.36 -14.83
N VAL A 53 11.68 -7.86 -13.87
CA VAL A 53 13.08 -7.47 -14.05
C VAL A 53 14.00 -8.40 -13.26
N VAL A 54 15.27 -8.44 -13.65
CA VAL A 54 16.32 -9.20 -12.95
C VAL A 54 17.20 -8.21 -12.19
N SER A 55 17.39 -8.43 -10.90
CA SER A 55 18.32 -7.63 -10.10
C SER A 55 19.75 -7.79 -10.62
N THR A 56 20.42 -6.66 -10.84
CA THR A 56 21.79 -6.61 -11.38
C THR A 56 22.86 -6.34 -10.31
N GLY A 57 22.45 -6.01 -9.08
CA GLY A 57 23.34 -5.61 -7.98
C GLY A 57 22.53 -5.08 -6.80
N ASP A 58 23.04 -4.03 -6.15
CA ASP A 58 22.42 -3.42 -4.98
C ASP A 58 21.03 -2.86 -5.31
N ASP A 59 20.09 -3.10 -4.39
CA ASP A 59 18.71 -2.63 -4.49
C ASP A 59 18.55 -1.26 -3.79
N PRO A 60 18.29 -0.17 -4.54
CA PRO A 60 18.11 1.15 -3.96
C PRO A 60 16.69 1.39 -3.42
N ASN A 61 15.75 0.46 -3.62
CA ASN A 61 14.34 0.67 -3.28
C ASN A 61 13.96 0.12 -1.91
N HIS A 62 14.79 -0.77 -1.34
CA HIS A 62 14.52 -1.41 -0.05
C HIS A 62 15.56 -1.00 0.99
N PHE A 63 15.24 -1.24 2.26
CA PHE A 63 16.12 -0.88 3.38
C PHE A 63 17.51 -1.54 3.27
N SER A 64 17.57 -2.77 2.77
CA SER A 64 18.81 -3.50 2.56
C SER A 64 19.19 -3.56 1.09
N ALA A 65 20.43 -3.22 0.77
CA ALA A 65 20.95 -3.29 -0.59
C ALA A 65 20.96 -4.72 -1.16
N ASP A 66 21.03 -5.74 -0.30
CA ASP A 66 21.02 -7.15 -0.69
C ASP A 66 19.60 -7.78 -0.71
N TYR A 67 18.55 -6.98 -0.49
CA TYR A 67 17.16 -7.47 -0.40
C TYR A 67 16.77 -8.28 -1.65
N PHE A 68 17.07 -7.74 -2.84
CA PHE A 68 17.05 -8.49 -4.10
C PHE A 68 18.47 -8.72 -4.60
N GLY A 69 19.12 -9.77 -4.07
CA GLY A 69 20.45 -10.18 -4.53
C GLY A 69 20.54 -10.39 -6.05
N LYS A 70 21.75 -10.25 -6.59
CA LYS A 70 22.02 -10.36 -8.04
C LYS A 70 21.42 -11.64 -8.64
N GLY A 71 20.67 -11.49 -9.73
CA GLY A 71 19.99 -12.58 -10.43
C GLY A 71 18.56 -12.85 -9.94
N PHE A 72 18.12 -12.21 -8.85
CA PHE A 72 16.74 -12.33 -8.37
C PHE A 72 15.75 -11.70 -9.36
N ARG A 73 14.65 -12.41 -9.65
CA ARG A 73 13.58 -11.91 -10.51
C ARG A 73 12.47 -11.31 -9.66
N TRP A 74 12.14 -10.06 -9.90
CA TRP A 74 11.09 -9.35 -9.17
C TRP A 74 10.24 -8.51 -10.12
N GLN A 75 9.06 -8.08 -9.66
CA GLN A 75 8.13 -7.30 -10.45
C GLN A 75 8.17 -5.83 -10.01
N LEU A 76 8.29 -4.93 -10.99
CA LEU A 76 8.18 -3.51 -10.73
C LEU A 76 6.80 -3.15 -10.17
N PRO A 77 6.72 -2.18 -9.24
CA PRO A 77 5.47 -1.82 -8.60
C PRO A 77 4.51 -1.16 -9.58
N ASP A 78 3.22 -1.48 -9.44
CA ASP A 78 2.12 -0.80 -10.15
C ASP A 78 1.47 0.21 -9.18
N LEU A 79 2.10 1.39 -9.11
CA LEU A 79 1.68 2.46 -8.20
C LEU A 79 0.31 3.04 -8.60
N ASP A 80 0.03 3.12 -9.90
CA ASP A 80 -1.25 3.66 -10.41
C ASP A 80 -2.41 2.76 -10.00
N THR A 81 -2.30 1.43 -10.19
CA THR A 81 -3.32 0.48 -9.73
C THR A 81 -3.43 0.47 -8.19
N SER A 82 -2.31 0.63 -7.49
CA SER A 82 -2.30 0.79 -6.03
C SER A 82 -3.09 2.01 -5.56
N GLU A 83 -2.93 3.15 -6.23
CA GLU A 83 -3.67 4.37 -5.92
C GLU A 83 -5.16 4.25 -6.21
N ILE A 84 -5.57 3.50 -7.24
CA ILE A 84 -6.98 3.14 -7.47
C ILE A 84 -7.51 2.32 -6.28
N GLY A 85 -6.78 1.30 -5.84
CA GLY A 85 -7.11 0.49 -4.67
C GLY A 85 -7.29 1.34 -3.41
N TYR A 86 -6.28 2.16 -3.08
CA TYR A 86 -6.31 3.04 -1.92
C TYR A 86 -7.43 4.07 -1.98
N THR A 87 -7.73 4.63 -3.15
CA THR A 87 -8.83 5.58 -3.32
C THR A 87 -10.18 4.92 -3.02
N LEU A 88 -10.41 3.72 -3.55
CA LEU A 88 -11.63 2.95 -3.28
C LEU A 88 -11.74 2.59 -1.80
N ALA A 89 -10.63 2.21 -1.15
CA ALA A 89 -10.60 1.94 0.28
C ALA A 89 -10.94 3.19 1.10
N ARG A 90 -10.25 4.31 0.86
CA ARG A 90 -10.53 5.58 1.55
C ARG A 90 -12.01 5.97 1.44
N ASP A 91 -12.57 5.88 0.25
CA ASP A 91 -13.96 6.28 0.00
C ASP A 91 -14.94 5.32 0.70
N ALA A 92 -14.66 4.02 0.74
CA ALA A 92 -15.47 3.05 1.48
C ALA A 92 -15.45 3.29 3.00
N TYR A 93 -14.26 3.53 3.55
CA TYR A 93 -14.11 3.90 4.96
C TYR A 93 -14.91 5.18 5.28
N ARG A 94 -14.70 6.26 4.51
CA ARG A 94 -15.40 7.53 4.71
C ARG A 94 -16.92 7.39 4.65
N LYS A 95 -17.45 6.65 3.66
CA LYS A 95 -18.89 6.39 3.53
C LYS A 95 -19.48 5.63 4.72
N ALA A 96 -18.67 4.81 5.38
CA ALA A 96 -19.07 4.07 6.58
C ALA A 96 -18.84 4.85 7.89
N GLY A 97 -18.42 6.12 7.82
CA GLY A 97 -18.06 6.91 9.00
C GLY A 97 -16.74 6.48 9.67
N ARG A 98 -15.86 5.84 8.90
CA ARG A 98 -14.57 5.28 9.33
C ARG A 98 -13.42 6.03 8.67
N GLU A 99 -12.22 5.83 9.18
CA GLU A 99 -11.04 6.57 8.74
C GLU A 99 -9.82 5.68 8.49
N VAL A 100 -9.01 6.07 7.51
CA VAL A 100 -7.66 5.56 7.30
C VAL A 100 -6.74 6.77 7.28
N LEU A 101 -5.71 6.77 8.12
CA LEU A 101 -4.69 7.80 8.22
C LEU A 101 -3.32 7.22 7.90
N ASP A 102 -2.42 8.04 7.38
CA ASP A 102 -1.05 7.64 7.07
C ASP A 102 -0.04 8.35 7.98
N ALA A 103 0.56 7.57 8.85
CA ALA A 103 1.60 7.97 9.80
C ALA A 103 3.02 7.62 9.31
N THR A 104 3.17 7.24 8.04
CA THR A 104 4.49 6.91 7.46
C THR A 104 5.37 8.15 7.41
N VAL A 105 6.48 8.11 8.16
CA VAL A 105 7.48 9.18 8.18
C VAL A 105 8.15 9.27 6.82
N GLY A 106 8.02 10.42 6.14
CA GLY A 106 8.62 10.67 4.83
C GLY A 106 7.98 9.91 3.66
N GLY A 107 6.91 9.15 3.90
CA GLY A 107 6.21 8.40 2.84
C GLY A 107 5.51 9.32 1.84
N ARG A 108 5.56 8.95 0.55
CA ARG A 108 5.07 9.76 -0.58
C ARG A 108 3.63 9.47 -0.99
N LEU A 109 2.95 8.52 -0.34
CA LEU A 109 1.53 8.29 -0.58
C LEU A 109 0.71 9.51 -0.14
N THR A 110 -0.16 10.02 -1.03
CA THR A 110 -0.98 11.22 -0.78
C THR A 110 -2.48 10.96 -0.74
N ILE A 111 -2.89 9.69 -0.89
CA ILE A 111 -4.31 9.30 -0.95
C ILE A 111 -5.03 9.46 0.39
N PHE A 112 -4.36 9.08 1.49
CA PHE A 112 -4.88 9.17 2.86
C PHE A 112 -4.36 10.43 3.56
N PRO A 113 -5.16 11.05 4.46
CA PRO A 113 -4.67 12.16 5.27
C PRO A 113 -3.44 11.75 6.10
N LYS A 114 -2.44 12.63 6.18
CA LYS A 114 -1.23 12.41 6.97
C LYS A 114 -1.49 12.72 8.45
N VAL A 115 -0.84 11.96 9.33
CA VAL A 115 -0.77 12.23 10.77
C VAL A 115 0.68 12.08 11.26
N ASP A 116 1.09 12.89 12.24
CA ASP A 116 2.42 12.74 12.85
C ASP A 116 2.46 11.46 13.69
N TYR A 117 3.36 10.54 13.36
CA TYR A 117 3.55 9.28 14.08
C TYR A 117 3.78 9.50 15.58
N ASN A 118 4.59 10.50 15.96
CA ASN A 118 4.92 10.76 17.36
C ASN A 118 3.73 11.32 18.15
N SER A 119 2.68 11.78 17.47
CA SER A 119 1.46 12.25 18.14
C SER A 119 0.55 11.11 18.61
N LEU A 120 0.74 9.87 18.12
CA LEU A 120 -0.17 8.74 18.35
C LEU A 120 -0.01 8.02 19.70
N PHE A 121 1.14 8.14 20.37
CA PHE A 121 1.50 7.34 21.56
C PHE A 121 1.66 8.17 22.84
N ARG A 122 0.82 9.18 23.01
CA ARG A 122 0.84 10.06 24.19
C ARG A 122 0.08 9.45 25.37
#